data_AF-A0A7X1CYA2-F1
#
_entry.id   AF-A0A7X1CYA2-F1
#
_cell.length_a   1.000
_cell.length_b   1.000
_cell.length_c   1.000
_cell.angle_alpha   90.00
_cell.angle_beta   90.00
_cell.angle_gamma   90.00
#
_symmetry.space_group_name_H-M   'P 1'
#
loop_
_entity.id
_entity.type
_entity.pdbx_description
1 polymer ?
#
loop_
_entity_poly.entity_id
_entity_poly.type
_entity_poly.pdbx_seq_one_letter_code
_entity_poly.pdbx_strand_id
1 'polypeptide(L)'
;MSDNYEFKRNLGMYLTSGLSNLDLEESILEVEKRITDALNYDQRLWKEKELSNVKLRVRASKVNKTYRLGDVFQIYLRDSELYAYGIVLKKTDSIDLFGYLQSFTKNELSVLELENIIEKKKFCMIADSGSSGIKSREWKRVFHYEDIVLSEEEINKIEYIDVENGGVLRPNQWTYRKIIGDPSSGSWDGEVISETEAKAIQNPYGTSGQGWIEGYLEYLVLGKSVSEYKKRG
;
A
#
# COMPACT_ATOMS: atom_id res chain seq x y z
N MET A 1 18.35 0.76 15.92
CA MET A 1 17.39 -0.20 15.31
C MET A 1 17.53 -0.27 13.78
N SER A 2 18.25 0.67 13.14
CA SER A 2 18.56 0.71 11.70
C SER A 2 19.43 -0.44 11.17
N ASP A 3 20.44 -0.86 11.94
CA ASP A 3 21.56 -1.65 11.38
C ASP A 3 21.14 -3.06 10.92
N ASN A 4 20.19 -3.69 11.61
CA ASN A 4 19.72 -5.02 11.26
C ASN A 4 18.80 -4.99 10.03
N TYR A 5 18.04 -3.91 9.86
CA TYR A 5 17.21 -3.71 8.67
C TYR A 5 18.08 -3.46 7.44
N GLU A 6 19.01 -2.52 7.56
CA GLU A 6 19.94 -2.16 6.50
C GLU A 6 20.81 -3.35 6.08
N PHE A 7 21.28 -4.16 7.04
CA PHE A 7 21.98 -5.41 6.76
C PHE A 7 21.12 -6.39 5.95
N LYS A 8 19.88 -6.67 6.38
CA LYS A 8 18.97 -7.59 5.67
C LYS A 8 18.65 -7.09 4.26
N ARG A 9 18.46 -5.78 4.10
CA ARG A 9 18.24 -5.14 2.79
C ARG A 9 19.44 -5.31 1.88
N ASN A 10 20.64 -4.96 2.36
CA ASN A 10 21.88 -5.07 1.57
C ASN A 10 22.15 -6.52 1.17
N LEU A 11 21.90 -7.46 2.07
CA LEU A 11 21.96 -8.89 1.77
C LEU A 11 20.93 -9.27 0.69
N GLY A 12 19.68 -8.84 0.83
CA GLY A 12 18.64 -9.07 -0.18
C GLY A 12 19.03 -8.56 -1.57
N MET A 13 19.52 -7.33 -1.65
CA MET A 13 20.00 -6.73 -2.91
C MET A 13 21.18 -7.49 -3.50
N TYR A 14 22.16 -7.88 -2.69
CA TYR A 14 23.30 -8.68 -3.14
C TYR A 14 22.84 -10.03 -3.70
N LEU A 15 21.95 -10.71 -2.98
CA LEU A 15 21.45 -12.03 -3.37
C LEU A 15 20.66 -11.97 -4.68
N THR A 16 19.89 -10.91 -4.93
CA THR A 16 19.02 -10.82 -6.13
C THR A 16 19.56 -9.95 -7.26
N SER A 17 20.72 -9.31 -7.08
CA SER A 17 21.32 -8.42 -8.09
C SER A 17 21.50 -9.11 -9.45
N GLY A 18 21.02 -8.48 -10.51
CA GLY A 18 21.09 -8.98 -11.89
C GLY A 18 20.10 -10.09 -12.23
N LEU A 19 19.20 -10.48 -11.31
CA LEU A 19 18.17 -11.47 -11.57
C LEU A 19 16.88 -10.80 -12.03
N SER A 20 16.27 -11.34 -13.08
CA SER A 20 15.01 -10.81 -13.65
C SER A 20 13.77 -11.34 -12.92
N ASN A 21 13.77 -12.61 -12.51
CA ASN A 21 12.66 -13.27 -11.82
C ASN A 21 13.14 -14.46 -10.98
N LEU A 22 12.73 -14.55 -9.72
CA LEU A 22 13.07 -15.64 -8.79
C LEU A 22 12.27 -16.94 -8.99
N ASP A 23 11.27 -16.94 -9.89
CA ASP A 23 10.56 -18.16 -10.28
C ASP A 23 11.32 -18.99 -11.34
N LEU A 24 12.38 -18.42 -11.93
CA LEU A 24 13.24 -19.12 -12.88
C LEU A 24 14.22 -20.01 -12.13
N GLU A 25 14.36 -21.26 -12.57
CA GLU A 25 15.29 -22.24 -11.97
C GLU A 25 16.74 -21.71 -11.95
N GLU A 26 17.18 -21.05 -13.01
CA GLU A 26 18.51 -20.44 -13.10
C GLU A 26 18.73 -19.35 -12.04
N SER A 27 17.73 -18.49 -11.81
CA SER A 27 17.79 -17.47 -10.78
C SER A 27 17.87 -18.08 -9.39
N ILE A 28 17.11 -19.15 -9.12
CA ILE A 28 17.15 -19.86 -7.84
C ILE A 28 18.54 -20.44 -7.58
N LEU A 29 19.11 -21.13 -8.58
CA LEU A 29 20.45 -21.70 -8.49
C LEU A 29 21.52 -20.63 -8.24
N GLU A 30 21.41 -19.46 -8.87
CA GLU A 30 22.33 -18.35 -8.68
C GLU A 30 22.24 -17.77 -7.26
N VAL A 31 21.03 -17.64 -6.69
CA VAL A 31 20.89 -17.22 -5.28
C VAL A 31 21.45 -18.28 -4.33
N GLU A 32 21.15 -19.56 -4.55
CA GLU A 32 21.70 -20.66 -3.75
C GLU A 32 23.22 -20.61 -3.72
N LYS A 33 23.85 -20.43 -4.88
CA LYS A 33 25.30 -20.28 -5.03
C LYS A 33 25.84 -19.08 -4.23
N ARG A 34 25.22 -17.90 -4.34
CA ARG A 34 25.66 -16.71 -3.59
C ARG A 34 25.56 -16.90 -2.09
N ILE A 35 24.53 -17.59 -1.60
CA ILE A 35 24.40 -17.93 -0.18
C ILE A 35 25.48 -18.92 0.23
N THR A 36 25.71 -19.97 -0.57
CA THR A 36 26.77 -20.95 -0.32
C THR A 36 28.14 -20.28 -0.25
N ASP A 37 28.47 -19.41 -1.20
CA ASP A 37 29.74 -18.67 -1.24
C ASP A 37 29.89 -17.77 -0.01
N ALA A 38 28.83 -17.04 0.38
CA ALA A 38 28.85 -16.18 1.56
C ALA A 38 29.04 -16.98 2.86
N LEU A 39 28.38 -18.14 2.98
CA LEU A 39 28.48 -19.02 4.15
C LEU A 39 29.83 -19.75 4.22
N ASN A 40 30.46 -20.03 3.09
CA ASN A 40 31.78 -20.65 3.00
C ASN A 40 32.94 -19.64 3.05
N TYR A 41 32.66 -18.33 3.10
CA TYR A 41 33.69 -17.29 3.16
C TYR A 41 34.63 -17.44 4.36
N ASP A 42 34.08 -17.78 5.54
CA ASP A 42 34.87 -18.10 6.74
C ASP A 42 34.62 -19.54 7.20
N GLN A 43 35.39 -20.47 6.63
CA GLN A 43 35.24 -21.90 6.89
C GLN A 43 35.48 -22.30 8.35
N ARG A 44 36.18 -21.46 9.13
CA ARG A 44 36.43 -21.71 10.56
C ARG A 44 35.14 -21.80 11.37
N LEU A 45 34.07 -21.15 10.88
CA LEU A 45 32.74 -21.21 11.50
C LEU A 45 32.16 -22.64 11.48
N TRP A 46 32.57 -23.48 10.53
CA TRP A 46 32.06 -24.84 10.39
C TRP A 46 32.83 -25.89 11.20
N LYS A 47 33.99 -25.54 11.77
CA LYS A 47 34.87 -26.45 12.53
C LYS A 47 35.23 -27.71 11.70
N GLU A 48 34.75 -28.89 12.11
CA GLU A 48 34.96 -30.18 11.43
C GLU A 48 33.81 -30.57 10.48
N LYS A 49 32.90 -29.62 10.19
CA LYS A 49 31.76 -29.84 9.29
C LYS A 49 31.98 -29.12 7.97
N GLU A 50 31.29 -29.59 6.94
CA GLU A 50 31.27 -28.96 5.62
C GLU A 50 29.83 -28.59 5.26
N LEU A 51 29.65 -27.44 4.60
CA LEU A 51 28.37 -27.05 4.03
C LEU A 51 28.11 -27.86 2.76
N SER A 52 27.21 -28.83 2.84
CA SER A 52 26.92 -29.75 1.73
C SER A 52 26.10 -29.09 0.62
N ASN A 53 25.03 -28.38 0.96
CA ASN A 53 24.20 -27.65 0.00
C ASN A 53 23.32 -26.58 0.66
N VAL A 54 22.96 -25.56 -0.13
CA VAL A 54 21.87 -24.63 0.16
C VAL A 54 20.76 -24.92 -0.85
N LYS A 55 19.53 -25.08 -0.38
CA LYS A 55 18.36 -25.27 -1.24
C LYS A 55 17.27 -24.25 -0.95
N LEU A 56 16.93 -23.45 -1.94
CA LEU A 56 15.81 -22.53 -1.94
C LEU A 56 14.59 -23.24 -2.53
N ARG A 57 13.46 -23.10 -1.84
CA ARG A 57 12.17 -23.57 -2.32
C ARG A 57 11.24 -22.39 -2.41
N VAL A 58 10.93 -21.98 -3.63
CA VAL A 58 9.86 -21.03 -3.88
C VAL A 58 8.54 -21.80 -3.75
N ARG A 59 7.64 -21.30 -2.91
CA ARG A 59 6.27 -21.78 -2.82
C ARG A 59 5.37 -20.60 -3.12
N ALA A 60 4.29 -20.86 -3.84
CA ALA A 60 3.18 -19.91 -3.89
C ALA A 60 2.83 -19.55 -2.44
N SER A 61 2.96 -18.26 -2.12
CA SER A 61 2.65 -17.77 -0.80
C SER A 61 1.21 -18.17 -0.48
N LYS A 62 1.01 -18.91 0.61
CA LYS A 62 -0.28 -18.88 1.30
C LYS A 62 -0.40 -17.47 1.87
N VAL A 63 -0.69 -16.49 1.02
CA VAL A 63 -0.90 -15.10 1.45
C VAL A 63 -2.08 -15.19 2.38
N ASN A 64 -1.80 -15.14 3.67
CA ASN A 64 -2.82 -15.11 4.69
C ASN A 64 -3.75 -13.95 4.31
N LYS A 65 -5.06 -14.15 4.42
CA LYS A 65 -6.06 -13.07 4.32
C LYS A 65 -5.83 -11.95 5.36
N THR A 66 -4.80 -12.10 6.18
CA THR A 66 -4.40 -11.21 7.26
C THR A 66 -3.27 -10.30 6.75
N TYR A 67 -3.56 -9.02 6.70
CA TYR A 67 -2.58 -7.94 6.60
C TYR A 67 -2.40 -7.32 7.99
N ARG A 68 -1.25 -6.71 8.23
CA ARG A 68 -0.93 -5.97 9.46
C ARG A 68 -0.60 -4.52 9.17
N LEU A 69 -0.57 -3.70 10.22
CA LEU A 69 -0.05 -2.32 10.16
C LEU A 69 1.29 -2.30 9.42
N GLY A 70 1.52 -1.33 8.54
CA GLY A 70 2.76 -1.20 7.77
C GLY A 70 2.89 -2.11 6.54
N ASP A 71 1.99 -3.08 6.33
CA ASP A 71 2.01 -3.85 5.08
C ASP A 71 1.71 -2.94 3.87
N VAL A 72 2.52 -3.08 2.82
CA VAL A 72 2.38 -2.33 1.56
C VAL A 72 1.87 -3.24 0.45
N PHE A 73 0.89 -2.76 -0.28
CA PHE A 73 0.22 -3.45 -1.36
C PHE A 73 0.34 -2.70 -2.68
N GLN A 74 0.58 -3.44 -3.74
CA GLN A 74 0.50 -2.99 -5.13
C GLN A 74 -0.91 -3.21 -5.64
N ILE A 75 -1.41 -2.22 -6.38
CA ILE A 75 -2.74 -2.14 -6.97
C ILE A 75 -2.52 -1.91 -8.46
N TYR A 76 -3.11 -2.74 -9.32
CA TYR A 76 -3.06 -2.53 -10.76
C TYR A 76 -4.34 -1.83 -11.24
N LEU A 77 -4.18 -0.61 -11.71
CA LEU A 77 -5.23 0.24 -12.24
C LEU A 77 -5.46 -0.12 -13.71
N ARG A 78 -6.59 -0.77 -13.98
CA ARG A 78 -6.86 -1.41 -15.28
C ARG A 78 -7.17 -0.41 -16.40
N ASP A 79 -7.79 0.73 -16.08
CA ASP A 79 -8.21 1.69 -17.09
C ASP A 79 -7.01 2.55 -17.56
N SER A 80 -6.08 2.85 -16.65
CA SER A 80 -4.84 3.57 -16.98
C SER A 80 -3.63 2.68 -17.28
N GLU A 81 -3.72 1.39 -17.02
CA GLU A 81 -2.60 0.43 -17.10
C GLU A 81 -1.40 0.84 -16.23
N LEU A 82 -1.66 1.36 -15.03
CA LEU A 82 -0.65 1.84 -14.08
C LEU A 82 -0.65 1.04 -12.78
N TYR A 83 0.50 0.99 -12.13
CA TYR A 83 0.64 0.53 -10.77
C TYR A 83 0.46 1.70 -9.80
N ALA A 84 -0.39 1.49 -8.80
CA ALA A 84 -0.54 2.30 -7.61
C ALA A 84 -0.19 1.47 -6.37
N TYR A 85 -0.04 2.15 -5.23
CA TYR A 85 0.42 1.50 -4.00
C TYR A 85 -0.34 2.02 -2.78
N GLY A 86 -0.64 1.13 -1.84
CA GLY A 86 -1.30 1.46 -0.57
C GLY A 86 -0.57 0.84 0.61
N ILE A 87 -0.43 1.59 1.71
CA ILE A 87 0.12 1.14 2.99
C ILE A 87 -0.99 1.11 4.05
N VAL A 88 -0.97 0.10 4.92
CA VAL A 88 -1.84 0.05 6.10
C VAL A 88 -1.31 1.03 7.15
N LEU A 89 -2.02 2.15 7.37
CA LEU A 89 -1.64 3.21 8.31
C LEU A 89 -2.20 2.99 9.72
N LYS A 90 -3.35 2.35 9.84
CA LYS A 90 -3.97 1.98 11.12
C LYS A 90 -4.73 0.69 10.97
N LYS A 91 -4.68 -0.17 11.99
CA LYS A 91 -5.47 -1.39 12.06
C LYS A 91 -6.34 -1.35 13.32
N THR A 92 -7.65 -1.50 13.18
CA THR A 92 -8.59 -1.54 14.32
C THR A 92 -9.59 -2.69 14.16
N ASP A 93 -10.40 -2.92 15.19
CA ASP A 93 -11.46 -3.92 15.13
C ASP A 93 -12.66 -3.48 14.26
N SER A 94 -12.79 -2.17 14.00
CA SER A 94 -13.91 -1.60 13.23
C SER A 94 -13.50 -1.21 11.81
N ILE A 95 -12.58 -0.26 11.70
CA ILE A 95 -12.22 0.43 10.47
C ILE A 95 -10.69 0.56 10.39
N ASP A 96 -10.12 0.02 9.32
CA ASP A 96 -8.70 0.13 9.03
C ASP A 96 -8.44 1.36 8.17
N LEU A 97 -7.30 2.02 8.38
CA LEU A 97 -6.90 3.20 7.60
C LEU A 97 -5.77 2.85 6.64
N PHE A 98 -5.91 3.30 5.40
CA PHE A 98 -4.96 3.06 4.32
C PHE A 98 -4.47 4.38 3.74
N GLY A 99 -3.16 4.49 3.52
CA GLY A 99 -2.54 5.60 2.81
C GLY A 99 -2.16 5.15 1.41
N TYR A 100 -2.65 5.85 0.40
CA TYR A 100 -2.34 5.57 -1.00
C TYR A 100 -1.23 6.50 -1.46
N LEU A 101 -0.14 5.92 -1.95
CA LEU A 101 1.07 6.63 -2.29
C LEU A 101 0.85 7.53 -3.51
N GLN A 102 1.45 8.72 -3.49
CA GLN A 102 1.44 9.66 -4.62
C GLN A 102 2.42 9.21 -5.70
N SER A 103 2.15 8.06 -6.33
CA SER A 103 2.93 7.52 -7.42
C SER A 103 2.11 6.57 -8.28
N PHE A 104 2.10 6.83 -9.58
CA PHE A 104 1.41 6.04 -10.59
C PHE A 104 2.39 5.73 -11.72
N THR A 105 2.73 4.45 -11.91
CA THR A 105 3.85 4.07 -12.79
C THR A 105 3.49 2.92 -13.70
N LYS A 106 4.02 2.92 -14.93
CA LYS A 106 3.85 1.78 -15.86
C LYS A 106 4.60 0.53 -15.43
N ASN A 107 5.70 0.71 -14.71
CA ASN A 107 6.55 -0.36 -14.22
C ASN A 107 6.43 -0.46 -12.70
N GLU A 108 6.64 -1.66 -12.15
CA GLU A 108 6.69 -1.86 -10.71
C GLU A 108 7.84 -1.07 -10.08
N LEU A 109 7.55 -0.31 -9.01
CA LEU A 109 8.56 0.37 -8.20
C LEU A 109 9.33 -0.62 -7.33
N SER A 110 10.61 -0.32 -7.11
CA SER A 110 11.43 -1.00 -6.12
C SER A 110 10.99 -0.65 -4.69
N VAL A 111 11.34 -1.52 -3.73
CA VAL A 111 11.08 -1.28 -2.30
C VAL A 111 11.65 0.07 -1.85
N LEU A 112 12.84 0.43 -2.32
CA LEU A 112 13.51 1.69 -1.97
C LEU A 112 12.74 2.93 -2.40
N GLU A 113 12.18 2.89 -3.61
CA GLU A 113 11.37 3.98 -4.11
C GLU A 113 10.10 4.15 -3.26
N LEU A 114 9.47 3.03 -2.90
CA LEU A 114 8.27 3.01 -2.04
C LEU A 114 8.58 3.53 -0.63
N GLU A 115 9.66 3.07 0.00
CA GLU A 115 10.13 3.55 1.31
C GLU A 115 10.33 5.06 1.30
N ASN A 116 11.06 5.59 0.32
CA ASN A 116 11.32 7.03 0.21
C ASN A 116 10.04 7.85 -0.01
N ILE A 117 9.01 7.30 -0.64
CA ILE A 117 7.69 7.95 -0.76
C ILE A 117 6.96 7.95 0.59
N ILE A 118 7.00 6.82 1.32
CA ILE A 118 6.38 6.65 2.63
C ILE A 118 7.03 7.55 3.69
N GLU A 119 8.37 7.58 3.75
CA GLU A 119 9.16 8.43 4.66
C GLU A 119 8.83 9.92 4.46
N LYS A 120 8.60 10.33 3.21
CA LYS A 120 8.19 11.70 2.86
C LYS A 120 6.70 11.95 3.05
N LYS A 121 5.94 10.97 3.55
CA LYS A 121 4.49 11.01 3.77
C LYS A 121 3.71 11.48 2.54
N LYS A 122 4.18 11.12 1.35
CA LYS A 122 3.58 11.52 0.08
C LYS A 122 2.39 10.62 -0.25
N PHE A 123 1.25 10.94 0.34
CA PHE A 123 -0.02 10.28 0.04
C PHE A 123 -0.85 11.13 -0.93
N CYS A 124 -1.42 10.50 -1.95
CA CYS A 124 -2.42 11.14 -2.81
C CYS A 124 -3.83 11.06 -2.22
N MET A 125 -4.06 10.08 -1.34
CA MET A 125 -5.33 9.81 -0.71
C MET A 125 -5.10 9.01 0.57
N ILE A 126 -5.86 9.31 1.61
CA ILE A 126 -6.01 8.47 2.81
C ILE A 126 -7.48 8.06 2.87
N ALA A 127 -7.75 6.78 3.07
CA ALA A 127 -9.12 6.28 3.12
C ALA A 127 -9.28 5.19 4.18
N ASP A 128 -10.51 5.10 4.68
CA ASP A 128 -10.99 4.09 5.62
C ASP A 128 -11.37 2.76 4.94
N SER A 129 -10.83 2.54 3.73
CA SER A 129 -11.10 1.36 2.94
C SER A 129 -9.91 0.94 2.10
N GLY A 130 -9.91 -0.34 1.73
CA GLY A 130 -8.86 -1.06 0.98
C GLY A 130 -8.79 -2.55 1.34
N SER A 131 -9.33 -2.90 2.51
CA SER A 131 -9.33 -4.28 3.02
C SER A 131 -9.95 -5.31 2.07
N SER A 132 -10.96 -4.90 1.28
CA SER A 132 -11.63 -5.78 0.32
C SER A 132 -10.71 -6.21 -0.82
N GLY A 133 -9.88 -5.32 -1.37
CA GLY A 133 -8.89 -5.63 -2.41
C GLY A 133 -7.79 -6.57 -1.94
N ILE A 134 -7.40 -6.44 -0.66
CA ILE A 134 -6.44 -7.34 -0.02
C ILE A 134 -7.08 -8.73 0.20
N LYS A 135 -8.31 -8.77 0.72
CA LYS A 135 -9.02 -10.02 1.02
C LYS A 135 -9.43 -10.79 -0.24
N SER A 136 -9.73 -10.09 -1.34
CA SER A 136 -10.01 -10.67 -2.66
C SER A 136 -8.75 -11.16 -3.39
N ARG A 137 -7.55 -10.77 -2.91
CA ARG A 137 -6.23 -11.04 -3.51
C ARG A 137 -5.99 -10.33 -4.84
N GLU A 138 -6.77 -9.30 -5.14
CA GLU A 138 -6.52 -8.46 -6.30
C GLU A 138 -5.34 -7.50 -6.04
N TRP A 139 -5.06 -7.19 -4.77
CA TRP A 139 -3.91 -6.39 -4.38
C TRP A 139 -2.76 -7.28 -3.88
N LYS A 140 -1.57 -7.09 -4.44
CA LYS A 140 -0.37 -7.91 -4.16
C LYS A 140 0.45 -7.27 -3.06
N ARG A 141 0.70 -7.99 -1.96
CA ARG A 141 1.63 -7.50 -0.92
C ARG A 141 3.05 -7.42 -1.48
N VAL A 142 3.70 -6.28 -1.34
CA VAL A 142 5.06 -6.01 -1.85
C VAL A 142 6.08 -6.21 -0.73
N PHE A 143 5.94 -5.47 0.36
CA PHE A 143 6.83 -5.55 1.52
C PHE A 143 6.09 -5.07 2.78
N HIS A 144 6.82 -5.01 3.89
CA HIS A 144 6.31 -4.49 5.15
C HIS A 144 7.22 -3.35 5.62
N TYR A 145 6.63 -2.20 5.88
CA TYR A 145 7.29 -1.02 6.43
C TYR A 145 7.13 -1.04 7.96
N GLU A 146 8.25 -1.09 8.67
CA GLU A 146 8.25 -1.35 10.12
C GLU A 146 7.89 -0.10 10.95
N ASP A 147 8.18 1.11 10.44
CA ASP A 147 8.01 2.34 11.21
C ASP A 147 6.57 2.86 11.19
N ILE A 148 6.18 3.54 12.28
CA ILE A 148 4.91 4.25 12.36
C ILE A 148 4.94 5.43 11.39
N VAL A 149 4.03 5.40 10.43
CA VAL A 149 3.98 6.39 9.34
C VAL A 149 3.26 7.67 9.76
N LEU A 150 2.14 7.55 10.47
CA LEU A 150 1.36 8.67 11.02
C LEU A 150 1.11 8.45 12.50
N SER A 151 1.31 9.50 13.30
CA SER A 151 0.90 9.55 14.70
C SER A 151 -0.62 9.71 14.83
N GLU A 152 -1.18 9.41 16.02
CA GLU A 152 -2.59 9.65 16.29
C GLU A 152 -2.98 11.12 16.15
N GLU A 153 -2.09 12.04 16.53
CA GLU A 153 -2.31 13.49 16.37
C GLU A 153 -2.42 13.88 14.90
N GLU A 154 -1.61 13.28 14.02
CA GLU A 154 -1.70 13.51 12.58
C GLU A 154 -2.99 12.92 12.01
N ILE A 155 -3.38 11.72 12.42
CA ILE A 155 -4.63 11.08 12.00
C ILE A 155 -5.85 11.93 12.38
N ASN A 156 -5.84 12.49 13.59
CA ASN A 156 -6.93 13.35 14.08
C ASN A 156 -7.06 14.70 13.37
N LYS A 157 -6.11 15.05 12.48
CA LYS A 157 -6.14 16.28 11.66
C LYS A 157 -6.50 16.01 10.20
N ILE A 158 -6.68 14.76 9.79
CA ILE A 158 -6.99 14.43 8.40
C ILE A 158 -8.40 14.88 8.08
N GLU A 159 -8.54 15.65 7.01
CA GLU A 159 -9.83 16.04 6.45
C GLU A 159 -10.29 14.99 5.43
N TYR A 160 -11.55 14.58 5.52
CA TYR A 160 -12.22 13.66 4.61
C TYR A 160 -13.42 14.32 3.97
N ILE A 161 -13.80 13.84 2.79
CA ILE A 161 -14.96 14.28 2.03
C ILE A 161 -16.00 13.17 1.90
N ASP A 162 -17.22 13.46 2.33
CA ASP A 162 -18.43 12.70 2.02
C ASP A 162 -19.25 13.43 0.94
N VAL A 163 -19.73 12.68 -0.05
CA VAL A 163 -20.41 13.22 -1.23
C VAL A 163 -21.74 12.48 -1.44
N GLU A 164 -22.84 13.19 -1.19
CA GLU A 164 -24.18 12.66 -1.35
C GLU A 164 -24.91 13.29 -2.54
N ASN A 165 -25.46 12.46 -3.41
CA ASN A 165 -26.34 12.90 -4.50
C ASN A 165 -27.80 12.71 -4.13
N GLY A 166 -28.34 13.54 -3.21
CA GLY A 166 -29.75 13.78 -2.85
C GLY A 166 -30.78 12.63 -2.84
N GLY A 167 -30.34 11.39 -3.04
CA GLY A 167 -31.13 10.20 -3.34
C GLY A 167 -32.14 10.35 -4.49
N VAL A 168 -33.10 9.44 -4.45
CA VAL A 168 -34.30 9.44 -5.31
C VAL A 168 -35.16 10.69 -5.09
N LEU A 169 -35.11 11.26 -3.88
CA LEU A 169 -35.97 12.38 -3.48
C LEU A 169 -35.49 13.72 -4.05
N ARG A 170 -34.18 13.89 -4.28
CA ARG A 170 -33.57 15.12 -4.81
C ARG A 170 -32.44 14.78 -5.80
N PRO A 171 -32.79 14.17 -6.95
CA PRO A 171 -31.78 13.75 -7.91
C PRO A 171 -30.96 14.96 -8.40
N ASN A 172 -29.65 14.79 -8.48
CA ASN A 172 -28.67 15.80 -8.89
C ASN A 172 -28.45 16.95 -7.89
N GLN A 173 -28.97 16.85 -6.67
CA GLN A 173 -28.59 17.76 -5.58
C GLN A 173 -27.42 17.18 -4.80
N TRP A 174 -26.23 17.62 -5.18
CA TRP A 174 -24.97 17.21 -4.54
C TRP A 174 -24.75 18.00 -3.26
N THR A 175 -24.51 17.27 -2.17
CA THR A 175 -24.10 17.83 -0.88
C THR A 175 -22.71 17.31 -0.55
N TYR A 176 -21.83 18.21 -0.16
CA TYR A 176 -20.44 17.93 0.19
C TYR A 176 -20.27 18.16 1.68
N ARG A 177 -19.78 17.16 2.41
CA ARG A 177 -19.50 17.28 3.85
C ARG A 177 -18.04 17.00 4.15
N LYS A 178 -17.41 17.91 4.89
CA LYS A 178 -16.06 17.76 5.41
C LYS A 178 -16.12 17.16 6.80
N ILE A 179 -15.35 16.09 7.01
CA ILE A 179 -15.21 15.40 8.29
C ILE A 179 -13.75 15.43 8.67
N ILE A 180 -13.43 15.74 9.92
CA ILE A 180 -12.04 15.86 10.38
C ILE A 180 -11.78 14.82 11.47
N GLY A 181 -10.67 14.10 11.32
CA GLY A 181 -10.17 13.16 12.31
C GLY A 181 -10.41 11.70 11.96
N ASP A 182 -10.33 10.81 12.95
CA ASP A 182 -10.34 9.37 12.71
C ASP A 182 -11.73 8.84 12.29
N PRO A 183 -11.89 8.26 11.08
CA PRO A 183 -13.17 7.69 10.64
C PRO A 183 -13.71 6.57 11.55
N SER A 184 -12.85 5.89 12.31
CA SER A 184 -13.24 4.85 13.27
C SER A 184 -13.90 5.40 14.55
N SER A 185 -13.84 6.71 14.79
CA SER A 185 -14.38 7.35 16.00
C SER A 185 -15.91 7.50 16.01
N GLY A 186 -16.57 7.28 14.86
CA GLY A 186 -18.02 7.32 14.74
C GLY A 186 -18.64 8.71 14.72
N SER A 187 -17.86 9.78 14.50
CA SER A 187 -18.40 11.11 14.21
C SER A 187 -18.81 11.20 12.74
N TRP A 188 -20.11 11.10 12.48
CA TRP A 188 -20.72 11.20 11.14
C TRP A 188 -21.17 12.61 10.78
N ASP A 189 -21.15 13.54 11.74
CA ASP A 189 -21.59 14.91 11.55
C ASP A 189 -20.46 15.75 10.93
N GLY A 190 -20.44 15.81 9.60
CA GLY A 190 -19.55 16.68 8.84
C GLY A 190 -20.11 18.09 8.63
N GLU A 191 -19.21 19.06 8.48
CA GLU A 191 -19.55 20.43 8.07
C GLU A 191 -19.96 20.43 6.59
N VAL A 192 -21.11 21.03 6.25
CA VAL A 192 -21.48 21.23 4.84
C VAL A 192 -20.60 22.30 4.23
N ILE A 193 -19.89 21.96 3.16
CA ILE A 193 -18.91 22.84 2.50
C ILE A 193 -19.26 23.09 1.04
N SER A 194 -18.58 24.05 0.43
CA SER A 194 -18.74 24.36 -1.00
C SER A 194 -18.09 23.30 -1.89
N GLU A 195 -18.54 23.18 -3.14
CA GLU A 195 -17.90 22.29 -4.13
C GLU A 195 -16.42 22.65 -4.36
N THR A 196 -16.08 23.93 -4.33
CA THR A 196 -14.69 24.39 -4.51
C THR A 196 -13.79 23.91 -3.38
N GLU A 197 -14.28 23.96 -2.13
CA GLU A 197 -13.57 23.43 -0.97
C GLU A 197 -13.49 21.90 -1.04
N ALA A 198 -14.57 21.23 -1.45
CA ALA A 198 -14.61 19.78 -1.58
C ALA A 198 -13.57 19.25 -2.56
N LYS A 199 -13.29 19.98 -3.66
CA LYS A 199 -12.27 19.60 -4.65
C LYS A 199 -10.84 19.62 -4.10
N ALA A 200 -10.59 20.33 -3.01
CA ALA A 200 -9.28 20.37 -2.36
C ALA A 200 -9.01 19.13 -1.49
N ILE A 201 -10.07 18.44 -1.04
CA ILE A 201 -9.97 17.26 -0.16
C ILE A 201 -9.94 16.00 -1.03
N GLN A 202 -8.89 15.19 -0.86
CA GLN A 202 -8.68 13.96 -1.65
C GLN A 202 -8.90 12.67 -0.85
N ASN A 203 -9.34 12.79 0.40
CA ASN A 203 -9.54 11.64 1.28
C ASN A 203 -11.04 11.32 1.31
N PRO A 204 -11.51 10.26 0.64
CA PRO A 204 -12.93 9.90 0.70
C PRO A 204 -13.29 9.45 2.11
N TYR A 205 -14.44 9.88 2.60
CA TYR A 205 -15.05 9.33 3.80
C TYR A 205 -16.00 8.19 3.43
N GLY A 206 -16.02 7.15 4.26
CA GLY A 206 -16.99 6.08 4.17
C GLY A 206 -16.50 4.84 3.42
N THR A 207 -16.95 3.69 3.92
CA THR A 207 -16.44 2.37 3.56
C THR A 207 -16.72 2.02 2.10
N SER A 208 -15.74 2.30 1.26
CA SER A 208 -15.81 2.19 -0.19
C SER A 208 -15.19 0.86 -0.66
N GLY A 209 -15.96 -0.10 -1.18
CA GLY A 209 -15.40 -1.37 -1.68
C GLY A 209 -14.27 -1.17 -2.72
N GLN A 210 -13.42 -2.18 -2.95
CA GLN A 210 -12.22 -2.11 -3.81
C GLN A 210 -12.37 -1.24 -5.07
N GLY A 211 -13.41 -1.48 -5.87
CA GLY A 211 -13.62 -0.75 -7.13
C GLY A 211 -13.89 0.76 -6.97
N TRP A 212 -14.30 1.23 -5.80
CA TRP A 212 -14.37 2.66 -5.50
C TRP A 212 -12.97 3.25 -5.28
N ILE A 213 -12.14 2.58 -4.49
CA ILE A 213 -10.75 3.00 -4.28
C ILE A 213 -10.00 3.04 -5.61
N GLU A 214 -10.12 1.99 -6.42
CA GLU A 214 -9.50 1.95 -7.75
C GLU A 214 -10.02 3.07 -8.64
N GLY A 215 -11.34 3.31 -8.66
CA GLY A 215 -11.92 4.44 -9.40
C GLY A 215 -11.43 5.81 -8.94
N TYR A 216 -11.24 6.02 -7.63
CA TYR A 216 -10.64 7.24 -7.09
C TYR A 216 -9.19 7.41 -7.53
N LEU A 217 -8.39 6.35 -7.46
CA LEU A 217 -7.00 6.36 -7.92
C LEU A 217 -6.91 6.67 -9.42
N GLU A 218 -7.79 6.09 -10.25
CA GLU A 218 -7.89 6.39 -11.68
C GLU A 218 -8.26 7.86 -11.94
N TYR A 219 -9.11 8.47 -11.11
CA TYR A 219 -9.41 9.91 -11.22
C TYR A 219 -8.22 10.78 -10.84
N LEU A 220 -7.48 10.41 -9.79
CA LEU A 220 -6.27 11.10 -9.37
C LEU A 220 -5.17 11.03 -10.45
N VAL A 221 -5.04 9.91 -11.16
CA VAL A 221 -4.17 9.79 -12.35
C VAL A 221 -4.51 10.84 -13.41
N LEU A 222 -5.79 11.14 -13.59
CA LEU A 222 -6.29 12.14 -14.54
C LEU A 222 -6.23 13.59 -13.99
N GLY A 223 -5.69 13.80 -12.78
CA GLY A 223 -5.65 15.11 -12.12
C GLY A 223 -7.00 15.60 -11.63
N LYS A 224 -7.98 14.71 -11.46
CA LYS A 224 -9.33 15.03 -10.95
C LYS A 224 -9.40 14.81 -9.44
N SER A 225 -10.34 15.49 -8.79
CA SER A 225 -10.64 15.28 -7.37
C SER A 225 -11.47 14.02 -7.16
N VAL A 226 -11.26 13.38 -6.00
CA VAL A 226 -12.11 12.30 -5.48
C VAL A 226 -13.59 12.72 -5.41
N SER A 227 -13.87 13.97 -5.07
CA SER A 227 -15.25 14.51 -5.03
C SER A 227 -15.96 14.53 -6.38
N GLU A 228 -15.21 14.46 -7.48
CA GLU A 228 -15.75 14.41 -8.84
C GLU A 228 -16.08 12.99 -9.30
N TYR A 229 -15.65 11.97 -8.56
CA TYR A 229 -15.89 10.58 -8.91
C TYR A 229 -17.38 10.23 -8.74
N LYS A 230 -18.04 10.03 -9.87
CA LYS A 230 -19.43 9.58 -9.95
C LYS A 230 -19.40 8.15 -10.45
N LYS A 231 -19.57 7.17 -9.55
CA LYS A 231 -19.72 5.78 -9.98
C LYS A 231 -20.93 5.71 -10.91
N ARG A 232 -20.70 5.35 -12.17
CA ARG A 232 -21.79 4.98 -13.08
C ARG A 232 -22.44 3.74 -12.48
N GLY A 233 -23.70 3.89 -12.05
CA GLY A 233 -24.54 2.77 -11.64
C GLY A 233 -24.79 1.80 -12.78
#